data_AF-A0A6N7ZPT3-F1
#
_entry.id   AF-A0A6N7ZPT3-F1
#
_cell.length_a   1.000
_cell.length_b   1.000
_cell.length_c   1.000
_cell.angle_alpha   90.00
_cell.angle_beta   90.00
_cell.angle_gamma   90.00
#
_symmetry.space_group_name_H-M   'P 1'
#
loop_
_entity.id
_entity.type
_entity.pdbx_description
1 polymer ?
#
loop_
_entity_poly.entity_id
_entity_poly.type
_entity_poly.pdbx_seq_one_letter_code
_entity_poly.pdbx_strand_id
1 'polypeptide(L)'
;MTVEAIFEDISSQQGWNTFSERIVLEAYIDNQQDNACFRDFLAEIGTEEGVDTTDLSADAIIAAAGWNDSTFVSLALRYISNQNSNDVFEDYLAQRAEEENSFSL
;
A
#
# COMPACT_ATOMS: atom_id res chain seq x y z
N MET A 1 14.64 9.31 5.40
CA MET A 1 14.25 7.93 5.76
C MET A 1 13.57 7.31 4.54
N THR A 2 13.66 5.99 4.31
CA THR A 2 12.91 5.39 3.18
C THR A 2 11.44 5.20 3.55
N VAL A 3 10.56 5.06 2.55
CA VAL A 3 9.12 4.78 2.76
C VAL A 3 8.92 3.54 3.62
N GLU A 4 9.70 2.49 3.37
CA GLU A 4 9.65 1.25 4.14
C GLU A 4 10.04 1.47 5.61
N ALA A 5 11.10 2.25 5.85
CA ALA A 5 11.56 2.52 7.21
C ALA A 5 10.59 3.40 8.00
N ILE A 6 9.93 4.37 7.36
CA ILE A 6 8.87 5.17 7.98
C ILE A 6 7.68 4.27 8.34
N PHE A 7 7.26 3.43 7.39
CA PHE A 7 6.11 2.56 7.60
C PHE A 7 6.36 1.51 8.67
N GLU A 8 7.54 0.87 8.69
CA GLU A 8 7.90 -0.14 9.70
C GLU A 8 7.92 0.46 11.10
N ASP A 9 8.47 1.67 11.28
CA ASP A 9 8.49 2.35 12.58
C ASP A 9 7.06 2.62 13.08
N ILE A 10 6.22 3.23 12.27
CA ILE A 10 4.83 3.56 12.66
C ILE A 10 3.98 2.30 12.86
N SER A 11 4.07 1.32 11.94
CA SER A 11 3.37 0.04 12.04
C SER A 11 3.71 -0.67 13.35
N SER A 12 5.00 -0.69 13.73
CA SER A 12 5.46 -1.30 14.97
C SER A 12 4.94 -0.59 16.23
N GLN A 13 4.86 0.75 16.20
CA GLN A 13 4.35 1.56 17.31
C GLN A 13 2.85 1.38 17.51
N GLN A 14 2.08 1.25 16.42
CA GLN A 14 0.63 0.97 16.49
C GLN A 14 0.31 -0.51 16.73
N GLY A 15 1.28 -1.40 16.55
CA GLY A 15 1.08 -2.84 16.66
C GLY A 15 0.26 -3.42 15.52
N TRP A 16 0.35 -2.82 14.33
CA TRP A 16 -0.34 -3.31 13.14
C TRP A 16 0.20 -4.68 12.72
N ASN A 17 -0.71 -5.55 12.29
CA ASN A 17 -0.35 -6.79 11.61
C ASN A 17 -0.47 -6.60 10.09
N THR A 18 -0.02 -7.58 9.31
CA THR A 18 0.01 -7.49 7.84
C THR A 18 -1.36 -7.19 7.20
N PHE A 19 -2.45 -7.62 7.83
CA PHE A 19 -3.79 -7.28 7.37
C PHE A 19 -4.12 -5.80 7.63
N SER A 20 -3.83 -5.29 8.82
CA SER A 20 -3.95 -3.86 9.13
C SER A 20 -3.05 -3.01 8.24
N GLU A 21 -1.81 -3.44 8.02
CA GLU A 21 -0.85 -2.77 7.12
C GLU A 21 -1.40 -2.65 5.70
N ARG A 22 -1.98 -3.73 5.17
CA ARG A 22 -2.67 -3.71 3.88
C ARG A 22 -3.77 -2.66 3.85
N ILE A 23 -4.66 -2.64 4.85
CA ILE A 23 -5.79 -1.68 4.89
C ILE A 23 -5.30 -0.23 4.87
N VAL A 24 -4.26 0.08 5.64
CA VAL A 24 -3.70 1.44 5.72
C VAL A 24 -3.11 1.85 4.37
N LEU A 25 -2.33 0.97 3.74
CA LEU A 25 -1.71 1.23 2.43
C LEU A 25 -2.75 1.36 1.31
N GLU A 26 -3.76 0.49 1.30
CA GLU A 26 -4.87 0.53 0.36
C GLU A 26 -5.63 1.86 0.48
N ALA A 27 -5.95 2.28 1.71
CA ALA A 27 -6.62 3.55 1.95
C ALA A 27 -5.76 4.77 1.58
N TYR A 28 -4.43 4.69 1.74
CA TYR A 28 -3.53 5.76 1.29
C TYR A 28 -3.55 5.89 -0.24
N ILE A 29 -3.39 4.77 -0.94
CA ILE A 29 -3.36 4.72 -2.40
C ILE A 29 -4.70 5.19 -2.99
N ASP A 30 -5.82 4.78 -2.40
CA ASP A 30 -7.16 5.25 -2.81
C ASP A 30 -7.32 6.76 -2.61
N ASN A 31 -6.82 7.30 -1.50
CA ASN A 31 -6.89 8.73 -1.20
C ASN A 31 -6.03 9.60 -2.12
N GLN A 32 -4.98 9.03 -2.74
CA GLN A 32 -4.18 9.75 -3.74
C GLN A 32 -4.91 10.00 -5.07
N GLN A 33 -6.16 9.55 -5.23
CA GLN A 33 -6.99 9.69 -6.44
C GLN A 33 -6.36 9.08 -7.71
N ASP A 34 -5.45 8.11 -7.55
CA ASP A 34 -4.77 7.48 -8.69
C ASP A 34 -4.69 5.95 -8.55
N ASN A 35 -5.83 5.35 -8.20
CA ASN A 35 -5.99 3.89 -8.21
C ASN A 35 -5.71 3.32 -9.63
N ALA A 36 -5.92 4.12 -10.69
CA ALA A 36 -5.53 3.77 -12.04
C ALA A 36 -4.00 3.56 -12.18
N CYS A 37 -3.17 4.48 -11.70
CA CYS A 37 -1.71 4.30 -11.72
C CYS A 37 -1.25 3.13 -10.83
N PHE A 38 -1.89 2.91 -9.69
CA PHE A 38 -1.57 1.73 -8.88
C PHE A 38 -1.95 0.43 -9.61
N ARG A 39 -3.13 0.38 -10.23
CA ARG A 39 -3.57 -0.73 -11.07
C ARG A 39 -2.59 -0.97 -12.22
N ASP A 40 -2.11 0.07 -12.88
CA ASP A 40 -1.16 -0.04 -13.99
C ASP A 40 0.20 -0.56 -13.51
N PHE A 41 0.67 -0.12 -12.34
CA PHE A 41 1.84 -0.67 -11.68
C PHE A 41 1.70 -2.15 -11.36
N LEU A 42 0.55 -2.58 -10.81
CA LEU A 42 0.27 -3.99 -10.57
C LEU A 42 0.18 -4.79 -11.88
N ALA A 43 -0.38 -4.19 -12.93
CA ALA A 43 -0.52 -4.81 -14.25
C ALA A 43 0.85 -5.07 -14.90
N GLU A 44 1.79 -4.13 -14.78
CA GLU A 44 3.18 -4.28 -15.25
C GLU A 44 3.83 -5.51 -14.62
N ILE A 45 3.80 -5.60 -13.28
CA ILE A 45 4.41 -6.70 -12.54
C ILE A 45 3.68 -8.02 -12.82
N GLY A 46 2.35 -8.01 -12.84
CA GLY A 46 1.56 -9.21 -13.17
C GLY A 46 1.87 -9.74 -14.57
N THR A 47 2.03 -8.84 -15.54
CA THR A 47 2.42 -9.22 -16.92
C THR A 47 3.82 -9.83 -16.97
N GLU A 48 4.78 -9.29 -16.22
CA GLU A 48 6.13 -9.87 -16.08
C GLU A 48 6.10 -11.28 -15.48
N GLU A 49 5.17 -11.53 -14.56
CA GLU A 49 4.92 -12.85 -13.95
C GLU A 49 4.08 -13.80 -14.84
N GLY A 50 3.66 -13.35 -16.03
CA GLY A 50 2.90 -14.13 -17.00
C GLY A 50 1.39 -14.16 -16.74
N VAL A 51 0.87 -13.25 -15.91
CA VAL A 51 -0.55 -13.05 -15.67
C VAL A 51 -1.14 -12.18 -16.78
N ASP A 52 -2.26 -12.61 -17.37
CA ASP A 52 -3.02 -11.73 -18.27
C ASP A 52 -3.80 -10.71 -17.44
N THR A 53 -3.29 -9.48 -17.41
CA THR A 53 -3.88 -8.38 -16.65
C THR A 53 -4.81 -7.50 -17.49
N THR A 54 -5.08 -7.89 -18.74
CA THR A 54 -5.95 -7.14 -19.65
C THR A 54 -7.34 -7.00 -19.06
N ASP A 55 -7.86 -5.78 -18.99
CA ASP A 55 -9.17 -5.45 -18.43
C ASP A 55 -9.41 -5.87 -16.96
N LEU A 56 -8.36 -6.24 -16.21
CA LEU A 56 -8.46 -6.53 -14.79
C LEU A 56 -8.35 -5.26 -13.92
N SER A 57 -9.15 -5.21 -12.85
CA SER A 57 -8.98 -4.26 -11.74
C SER A 57 -7.77 -4.62 -10.88
N ALA A 58 -7.31 -3.70 -10.03
CA ALA A 58 -6.20 -3.95 -9.09
C ALA A 58 -6.43 -5.23 -8.25
N ASP A 59 -7.60 -5.38 -7.64
CA ASP A 59 -7.96 -6.57 -6.86
C ASP A 59 -7.95 -7.86 -7.69
N ALA A 60 -8.44 -7.79 -8.93
CA ALA A 60 -8.46 -8.93 -9.82
C ALA A 60 -7.05 -9.32 -10.26
N ILE A 61 -6.14 -8.36 -10.43
CA ILE A 61 -4.72 -8.62 -10.71
C ILE A 61 -4.07 -9.32 -9.52
N ILE A 62 -4.27 -8.81 -8.30
CA ILE A 62 -3.74 -9.41 -7.07
C ILE A 62 -4.22 -10.87 -6.93
N ALA A 63 -5.52 -11.10 -7.15
CA ALA A 63 -6.11 -12.43 -7.10
C ALA A 63 -5.58 -13.36 -8.19
N ALA A 64 -5.45 -12.87 -9.43
CA ALA A 64 -4.96 -13.65 -10.57
C ALA A 64 -3.47 -14.02 -10.43
N ALA A 65 -2.67 -13.12 -9.86
CA ALA A 65 -1.26 -13.36 -9.55
C ALA A 65 -1.05 -14.24 -8.30
N GLY A 66 -2.10 -14.44 -7.49
CA GLY A 66 -2.02 -15.20 -6.24
C GLY A 66 -1.20 -14.49 -5.15
N TRP A 67 -1.09 -13.16 -5.22
CA TRP A 67 -0.38 -12.36 -4.23
C TRP A 67 -1.15 -12.30 -2.91
N ASN A 68 -0.45 -12.54 -1.81
CA ASN A 68 -1.01 -12.45 -0.46
C ASN A 68 -0.81 -11.03 0.12
N ASP A 69 -1.33 -10.79 1.33
CA ASP A 69 -1.24 -9.48 1.98
C ASP A 69 0.21 -8.98 2.16
N SER A 70 1.17 -9.88 2.43
CA SER A 70 2.58 -9.50 2.56
C SER A 70 3.18 -9.07 1.21
N THR A 71 2.84 -9.78 0.13
CA THR A 71 3.21 -9.36 -1.22
C THR A 71 2.57 -8.02 -1.57
N PHE A 72 1.29 -7.83 -1.25
CA PHE A 72 0.60 -6.57 -1.45
C PHE A 72 1.29 -5.41 -0.72
N VAL A 73 1.57 -5.56 0.58
CA VAL A 73 2.27 -4.55 1.39
C VAL A 73 3.60 -4.19 0.75
N SER A 74 4.37 -5.19 0.30
CA SER A 74 5.66 -4.96 -0.36
C SER A 74 5.53 -4.19 -1.68
N LEU A 75 4.53 -4.53 -2.50
CA LEU A 75 4.27 -3.86 -3.77
C LEU A 75 3.74 -2.44 -3.59
N ALA A 76 2.85 -2.22 -2.62
CA ALA A 76 2.32 -0.91 -2.27
C ALA A 76 3.43 0.03 -1.78
N LEU A 77 4.31 -0.42 -0.88
CA LEU A 77 5.44 0.38 -0.43
C LEU A 77 6.40 0.73 -1.58
N ARG A 78 6.68 -0.23 -2.48
CA ARG A 78 7.49 0.02 -3.69
C ARG A 78 6.84 1.07 -4.59
N TYR A 79 5.53 0.99 -4.81
CA TYR A 79 4.78 1.97 -5.60
C TYR A 79 4.88 3.38 -4.98
N ILE A 80 4.63 3.51 -3.68
CA ILE A 80 4.70 4.78 -2.95
C ILE A 80 6.12 5.36 -2.98
N SER A 81 7.14 4.52 -2.79
CA SER A 81 8.55 4.89 -2.88
C SER A 81 8.91 5.46 -4.27
N ASN A 82 8.39 4.87 -5.35
CA ASN A 82 8.63 5.35 -6.71
C ASN A 82 8.02 6.73 -7.01
N GLN A 83 7.01 7.16 -6.26
CA GLN A 83 6.38 8.46 -6.44
C GLN A 83 7.18 9.62 -5.81
N ASN A 84 8.24 9.34 -5.03
CA ASN A 84 9.03 10.34 -4.29
C ASN A 84 8.20 11.24 -3.34
N SER A 85 7.09 10.72 -2.80
CA SER A 85 6.15 11.45 -1.94
C SER A 85 6.30 11.10 -0.46
N ASN A 86 7.55 10.98 0.04
CA ASN A 86 7.82 10.50 1.40
C ASN A 86 7.17 11.37 2.48
N ASP A 87 7.26 12.71 2.36
CA ASP A 87 6.71 13.64 3.35
C ASP A 87 5.18 13.52 3.45
N VAL A 88 4.48 13.40 2.31
CA VAL A 88 3.02 13.25 2.27
C VAL A 88 2.57 11.90 2.84
N PHE A 89 3.37 10.85 2.62
CA PHE A 89 3.10 9.53 3.17
C PHE A 89 3.33 9.49 4.69
N GLU A 90 4.41 10.09 5.17
CA GLU A 90 4.70 10.22 6.61
C GLU A 90 3.59 10.99 7.33
N ASP A 91 3.17 12.13 6.80
CA ASP A 91 2.07 12.93 7.36
C ASP A 91 0.75 12.13 7.43
N TYR A 92 0.44 11.35 6.38
CA TYR A 92 -0.74 10.49 6.39
C TYR A 92 -0.69 9.41 7.48
N LEU A 93 0.45 8.74 7.62
CA LEU A 93 0.63 7.69 8.62
C LEU A 93 0.56 8.26 10.04
N ALA A 94 1.15 9.43 10.27
CA ALA A 94 1.05 10.14 11.55
C ALA A 94 -0.39 10.50 11.88
N GLN A 95 -1.15 11.04 10.91
CA GLN A 95 -2.57 11.33 11.10
C GLN A 95 -3.37 10.07 11.43
N ARG A 96 -3.15 8.95 10.72
CA ARG A 96 -3.82 7.68 11.00
C ARG A 96 -3.52 7.15 12.39
N ALA A 97 -2.25 7.20 12.80
CA ALA A 97 -1.84 6.82 14.14
C ALA A 97 -2.51 7.70 15.22
N GLU A 98 -2.64 9.01 14.99
CA GLU A 98 -3.33 9.91 15.90
C GLU A 98 -4.85 9.61 15.99
N GLU A 99 -5.50 9.32 14.85
CA GLU A 99 -6.92 8.98 14.80
C GLU A 99 -7.22 7.68 15.57
N GLU A 100 -6.39 6.64 15.43
CA GLU A 100 -6.58 5.37 16.16
C GLU A 100 -6.33 5.51 17.67
N ASN A 101 -5.35 6.32 18.07
CA ASN A 101 -5.07 6.60 19.48
C ASN A 101 -6.14 7.50 20.12
N SER A 102 -6.69 8.45 19.36
CA SER A 102 -7.75 9.34 19.85
C SER A 102 -9.10 8.64 20.03
N PHE A 103 -9.35 7.55 19.29
CA PHE A 103 -10.57 6.76 19.41
C PHE A 103 -10.51 5.69 20.53
N SER A 104 -9.33 5.51 21.14
CA SER A 104 -9.06 4.52 22.20
C SER A 104 -9.05 5.10 23.63
N LEU A 105 -9.41 6.38 23.80
CA LEU A 105 -9.51 7.10 25.10
C LEU A 105 -10.97 7.36 25.49
#